data_AF-A0A7S2FMQ1-F1
#
_entry.id   AF-A0A7S2FMQ1-F1
#
_cell.length_a   1.000
_cell.length_b   1.000
_cell.length_c   1.000
_cell.angle_alpha   90.00
_cell.angle_beta   90.00
_cell.angle_gamma   90.00
#
_symmetry.space_group_name_H-M   'P 1'
#
loop_
_entity.id
_entity.type
_entity.pdbx_description
1 polymer ?
#
loop_
_entity_poly.entity_id
_entity_poly.type
_entity_poly.pdbx_seq_one_letter_code
_entity_poly.pdbx_strand_id
1 'polypeptide(L)'
;LIFIAAGTSVPDALSSVAVGKSGMGDMAVANVLGSNVFNIFLGLGLPWCIKALADGKPFMLDPTEPILPSIMLLLIYCAIFIFLIHVNGWALNTSLGYQFFGLHIAFVVWSAVSFYVSI
;
A
#
# COMPACT_ATOMS: atom_id res chain seq x y z
N LEU A 1 -4.34 11.09 -10.02
CA LEU A 1 -4.00 10.16 -8.92
C LEU A 1 -2.52 10.18 -8.56
N ILE A 2 -1.59 9.91 -9.49
CA ILE A 2 -0.15 9.78 -9.20
C ILE A 2 0.45 11.00 -8.46
N PHE A 3 0.12 12.24 -8.88
CA PHE A 3 0.64 13.45 -8.21
C PHE A 3 0.14 13.63 -6.77
N ILE A 4 -1.14 13.37 -6.51
CA ILE A 4 -1.74 13.49 -5.17
C ILE A 4 -1.24 12.36 -4.25
N ALA A 5 -1.18 11.14 -4.78
CA ALA A 5 -0.64 9.99 -4.05
C ALA A 5 0.85 10.15 -3.73
N ALA A 6 1.64 10.71 -4.65
CA ALA A 6 3.04 11.05 -4.38
C ALA A 6 3.16 12.09 -3.25
N GLY A 7 2.28 13.10 -3.21
CA GLY A 7 2.28 14.12 -2.16
C GLY A 7 2.05 13.56 -0.75
N THR A 8 1.24 12.51 -0.60
CA THR A 8 1.00 11.85 0.70
C THR A 8 2.07 10.81 1.03
N SER A 9 2.56 10.04 0.05
CA SER A 9 3.49 8.93 0.31
C SER A 9 4.95 9.36 0.46
N VAL A 10 5.36 10.51 -0.09
CA VAL A 10 6.73 11.04 0.05
C VAL A 10 7.09 11.38 1.50
N PRO A 11 6.29 12.15 2.26
CA PRO A 11 6.61 12.43 3.67
C PRO A 11 6.60 11.17 4.55
N ASP A 12 5.68 10.23 4.31
CA ASP A 12 5.64 8.94 5.01
C ASP A 12 6.90 8.10 4.74
N ALA A 13 7.36 8.08 3.48
CA ALA A 13 8.59 7.40 3.10
C ALA A 13 9.82 8.05 3.76
N LEU A 14 9.89 9.39 3.78
CA LEU A 14 10.98 10.11 4.44
C LEU A 14 11.02 9.86 5.95
N SER A 15 9.86 9.85 6.62
CA SER A 15 9.74 9.53 8.05
C SER A 15 10.23 8.10 8.34
N SER A 16 9.79 7.13 7.54
CA SER A 16 10.17 5.72 7.70
C SER A 16 11.67 5.49 7.47
N VAL A 17 12.26 6.19 6.49
CA VAL A 17 13.71 6.13 6.22
C VAL A 17 14.50 6.78 7.34
N ALA A 18 14.03 7.89 7.91
CA ALA A 18 14.68 8.55 9.04
C ALA A 18 14.74 7.64 10.28
N VAL A 19 13.61 7.01 10.62
CA VAL A 19 13.49 6.07 11.75
C VAL A 19 14.29 4.78 11.50
N GLY A 20 14.28 4.27 10.25
CA GLY A 20 15.07 3.11 9.85
C GLY A 20 16.58 3.35 9.97
N LYS A 21 17.06 4.55 9.63
CA LYS A 21 18.47 4.94 9.80
C LYS A 21 18.91 5.04 11.27
N SER A 22 17.97 5.24 12.19
CA SER A 22 18.23 5.23 13.64
C SER A 22 18.27 3.82 14.24
N GLY A 23 18.25 2.77 13.41
CA GLY A 23 18.29 1.37 13.86
C GLY A 23 16.95 0.81 14.33
N MET A 24 15.86 1.59 14.22
CA MET A 24 14.51 1.19 14.64
C MET A 24 13.70 0.65 13.45
N GLY A 25 14.17 -0.43 12.84
CA GLY A 25 13.54 -1.03 11.66
C GLY A 25 12.07 -1.43 11.88
N ASP A 26 11.75 -1.99 13.04
CA ASP A 26 10.38 -2.40 13.37
C ASP A 26 9.43 -1.20 13.44
N MET A 27 9.92 -0.07 13.95
CA MET A 27 9.18 1.18 14.01
C MET A 27 9.00 1.79 12.60
N ALA A 28 10.00 1.65 11.72
CA ALA A 28 9.86 2.06 10.33
C ALA A 28 8.79 1.24 9.59
N VAL A 29 8.71 -0.08 9.81
CA VAL A 29 7.65 -0.92 9.22
C VAL A 29 6.28 -0.58 9.79
N ALA A 30 6.17 -0.39 11.11
CA ALA A 30 4.92 0.03 11.75
C ALA A 30 4.42 1.37 11.20
N ASN A 31 5.32 2.33 10.94
CA ASN A 31 4.97 3.61 10.33
C ASN A 31 4.45 3.44 8.90
N VAL A 32 5.15 2.68 8.04
CA VAL A 32 4.71 2.44 6.65
C VAL A 32 3.37 1.73 6.60
N LEU A 33 3.16 0.68 7.40
CA LEU A 33 1.89 -0.05 7.42
C LEU A 33 0.77 0.81 8.01
N GLY A 34 1.03 1.49 9.12
CA GLY A 34 0.07 2.35 9.82
C GLY A 34 -0.43 3.50 8.95
N SER A 35 0.48 4.25 8.32
CA SER A 35 0.10 5.37 7.43
C SER A 35 -0.73 4.90 6.23
N ASN A 36 -0.41 3.76 5.62
CA ASN A 36 -1.19 3.23 4.50
C ASN A 36 -2.60 2.80 4.92
N VAL A 37 -2.73 2.12 6.06
CA VAL A 37 -4.04 1.73 6.62
C VAL A 37 -4.86 2.98 6.93
N PHE A 38 -4.26 3.97 7.59
CA PHE A 38 -4.91 5.24 7.92
C PHE A 38 -5.38 5.99 6.67
N ASN A 39 -4.55 6.08 5.64
CA ASN A 39 -4.89 6.72 4.36
C ASN A 39 -6.06 6.04 3.66
N ILE A 40 -6.15 4.70 3.70
CA ILE A 40 -7.29 3.96 3.14
C ILE A 40 -8.56 4.25 3.95
N PHE A 41 -8.49 4.20 5.28
CA PHE A 41 -9.65 4.45 6.15
C PHE A 41 -10.17 5.89 6.02
N LEU A 42 -9.29 6.88 6.04
CA LEU A 42 -9.70 8.28 5.92
C LEU A 42 -9.98 8.71 4.49
N GLY A 43 -9.24 8.19 3.52
CA GLY A 43 -9.38 8.56 2.12
C GLY A 43 -10.60 7.94 1.44
N LEU A 44 -10.95 6.70 1.81
CA LEU A 44 -12.09 5.98 1.22
C LEU A 44 -13.24 5.78 2.21
N GLY A 45 -12.95 5.35 3.44
CA GLY A 45 -13.98 5.03 4.43
C GLY A 45 -14.75 6.26 4.92
N LEU A 46 -14.05 7.35 5.27
CA LEU A 46 -14.69 8.54 5.84
C LEU A 46 -15.65 9.25 4.87
N PRO A 47 -15.30 9.52 3.59
CA PRO A 47 -16.23 10.13 2.64
C PRO A 47 -17.46 9.26 2.37
N TRP A 48 -17.29 7.94 2.35
CA TRP A 48 -18.41 7.01 2.22
C TRP A 48 -19.35 7.03 3.40
N CYS A 49 -18.81 7.01 4.62
CA CYS A 49 -19.63 7.11 5.82
C CYS A 49 -20.42 8.42 5.85
N ILE A 50 -19.78 9.55 5.50
CA ILE A 50 -20.44 10.86 5.46
C ILE A 50 -21.56 10.87 4.41
N LYS A 51 -21.28 10.37 3.20
CA LYS A 51 -22.27 10.30 2.11
C LYS A 51 -23.45 9.40 2.46
N ALA A 52 -23.18 8.22 3.03
CA ALA A 52 -24.22 7.29 3.45
C ALA A 52 -25.10 7.86 4.58
N LEU A 53 -24.50 8.60 5.51
CA LEU A 53 -25.22 9.29 6.58
C LEU A 53 -26.07 10.45 6.03
N ALA A 54 -25.55 11.22 5.07
CA ALA A 54 -26.27 12.33 4.45
C ALA A 54 -27.45 11.87 3.58
N ASP A 55 -27.27 10.79 2.81
CA ASP A 55 -28.30 10.27 1.91
C ASP A 55 -29.28 9.30 2.60
N GLY A 56 -29.01 8.90 3.86
CA GLY A 56 -29.83 7.96 4.64
C GLY A 56 -29.89 6.54 4.07
N LYS A 57 -29.01 6.21 3.12
CA LYS A 57 -28.93 4.94 2.42
C LYS A 57 -27.47 4.50 2.25
N PRO A 58 -27.19 3.19 2.23
CA PRO A 58 -25.84 2.71 1.96
C PRO A 58 -25.35 3.20 0.60
N PHE A 59 -24.08 3.60 0.55
CA PHE A 59 -23.45 3.99 -0.71
C PHE A 59 -23.40 2.78 -1.65
N MET A 60 -23.97 2.93 -2.84
CA MET A 60 -23.91 1.91 -3.89
C MET A 60 -22.68 2.18 -4.75
N LEU A 61 -21.81 1.19 -4.85
CA LEU A 61 -20.69 1.20 -5.79
C LEU A 61 -21.20 1.13 -7.22
N ASP A 62 -20.63 1.94 -8.11
CA ASP A 62 -20.91 1.85 -9.53
C ASP A 62 -20.44 0.48 -10.07
N PRO A 63 -21.32 -0.33 -10.69
CA PRO A 63 -20.97 -1.67 -11.19
C PRO A 63 -19.93 -1.65 -12.31
N THR A 64 -19.75 -0.50 -12.95
CA THR A 64 -18.88 -0.30 -14.12
C THR A 64 -17.39 -0.34 -13.77
N GLU A 65 -17.03 -0.02 -12.53
CA GLU A 65 -15.65 -0.10 -12.04
C GLU A 65 -15.55 -1.12 -10.90
N PRO A 66 -15.17 -2.38 -11.20
CA PRO A 66 -15.04 -3.40 -10.17
C PRO A 66 -13.87 -3.05 -9.25
N ILE A 67 -14.16 -2.74 -7.98
CA ILE A 67 -13.14 -2.52 -6.94
C ILE A 67 -12.49 -3.82 -6.45
N LEU A 68 -13.12 -4.96 -6.74
CA LEU A 68 -12.73 -6.27 -6.23
C LEU A 68 -11.29 -6.67 -6.62
N PRO A 69 -10.83 -6.47 -7.87
CA PRO A 69 -9.44 -6.75 -8.25
C PRO A 69 -8.42 -5.92 -7.47
N SER A 70 -8.72 -4.64 -7.18
CA SER A 70 -7.84 -3.77 -6.39
C SER A 70 -7.72 -4.25 -4.94
N ILE A 71 -8.84 -4.69 -4.33
CA ILE A 71 -8.84 -5.28 -2.99
C ILE A 71 -8.04 -6.59 -2.98
N MET A 72 -8.24 -7.46 -3.97
CA MET A 72 -7.50 -8.72 -4.05
C MET A 72 -6.00 -8.51 -4.23
N LEU A 73 -5.60 -7.55 -5.08
CA LEU A 73 -4.19 -7.20 -5.27
C LEU A 73 -3.55 -6.70 -3.96
N LEU A 74 -4.26 -5.85 -3.21
CA LEU A 74 -3.80 -5.36 -1.91
C LEU A 74 -3.60 -6.52 -0.92
N LEU A 75 -4.57 -7.44 -0.83
CA LEU A 75 -4.48 -8.60 0.06
C LEU A 75 -3.32 -9.53 -0.31
N ILE A 76 -3.09 -9.77 -1.61
CA ILE A 76 -1.96 -10.56 -2.09
C ILE A 76 -0.64 -9.88 -1.70
N TYR A 77 -0.54 -8.56 -1.86
CA TYR A 77 0.66 -7.81 -1.49
C TYR A 77 0.94 -7.90 0.02
N CYS A 78 -0.10 -7.76 0.86
CA CYS A 78 0.02 -7.96 2.31
C CYS A 78 0.44 -9.39 2.67
N ALA A 79 -0.12 -10.40 2.00
CA ALA A 79 0.23 -11.80 2.25
C ALA A 79 1.71 -12.09 1.90
N ILE A 80 2.18 -11.62 0.75
CA ILE A 80 3.59 -11.74 0.33
C ILE A 80 4.50 -11.01 1.33
N PHE A 81 4.10 -9.81 1.76
CA PHE A 81 4.85 -9.03 2.73
C PHE A 81 5.04 -9.77 4.06
N ILE A 82 3.97 -10.30 4.64
CA ILE A 82 4.00 -11.07 5.89
C ILE A 82 4.79 -12.36 5.70
N PHE A 83 4.60 -13.06 4.58
CA PHE A 83 5.32 -14.29 4.27
C PHE A 83 6.84 -14.07 4.21
N LEU A 84 7.30 -13.01 3.53
CA LEU A 84 8.73 -12.70 3.45
C LEU A 84 9.35 -12.34 4.81
N ILE A 85 8.63 -11.61 5.65
CA ILE A 85 9.05 -11.32 7.02
C ILE A 85 9.15 -12.61 7.84
N HIS A 86 8.16 -13.50 7.70
CA HIS A 86 8.14 -14.78 8.40
C HIS A 86 9.34 -15.66 8.03
N VAL A 87 9.66 -15.76 6.73
CA VAL A 87 10.80 -16.54 6.22
C VAL A 87 12.15 -15.96 6.68
N ASN A 88 12.23 -14.64 6.90
CA ASN A 88 13.43 -13.98 7.43
C ASN A 88 13.46 -13.93 8.98
N GLY A 89 12.59 -14.68 9.66
CA GLY A 89 12.62 -14.82 11.12
C GLY A 89 12.14 -13.59 11.87
N TRP A 90 11.21 -12.81 11.29
CA TRP A 90 10.65 -11.59 11.90
C TRP A 90 11.67 -10.49 12.21
N ALA A 91 12.88 -10.58 11.64
CA ALA A 91 13.92 -9.58 11.79
C ALA A 91 14.07 -8.76 10.50
N LEU A 92 14.08 -7.43 10.65
CA LEU A 92 14.28 -6.53 9.53
C LEU A 92 15.77 -6.47 9.13
N ASN A 93 16.20 -7.46 8.36
CA ASN A 93 17.56 -7.56 7.86
C ASN A 93 17.72 -6.83 6.51
N THR A 94 18.95 -6.40 6.19
CA THR A 94 19.27 -5.78 4.89
C THR A 94 18.90 -6.70 3.72
N SER A 95 18.97 -8.02 3.92
CA SER A 95 18.52 -9.05 2.96
C SER A 95 17.03 -8.91 2.59
N LEU A 96 16.17 -8.70 3.58
CA LEU A 96 14.73 -8.48 3.39
C LEU A 96 14.48 -7.20 2.58
N GLY A 97 15.29 -6.16 2.81
CA GLY A 97 15.27 -4.92 2.03
C GLY A 97 15.52 -5.15 0.54
N TYR A 98 16.55 -5.95 0.19
CA TYR A 98 16.82 -6.31 -1.20
C TYR A 98 15.69 -7.15 -1.83
N GLN A 99 15.09 -8.06 -1.06
CA GLN A 99 13.96 -8.88 -1.53
C GLN A 99 12.76 -8.00 -1.90
N PHE A 100 12.38 -7.05 -1.04
CA PHE A 100 11.29 -6.12 -1.33
C PHE A 100 11.60 -5.18 -2.50
N PHE A 101 12.84 -4.68 -2.57
CA PHE A 101 13.25 -3.80 -3.67
C PHE A 101 13.22 -4.55 -5.02
N GLY A 102 13.70 -5.80 -5.06
CA GLY A 102 13.63 -6.65 -6.24
C GLY A 102 12.19 -6.96 -6.68
N LEU A 103 11.31 -7.29 -5.72
CA LEU A 103 9.89 -7.52 -5.97
C LEU A 103 9.20 -6.26 -6.53
N HIS A 104 9.54 -5.09 -5.99
CA HIS A 104 8.98 -3.83 -6.49
C HIS A 104 9.42 -3.53 -7.92
N ILE A 105 10.71 -3.73 -8.25
CA ILE A 105 11.20 -3.57 -9.63
C ILE A 105 10.50 -4.55 -10.57
N ALA A 106 10.39 -5.83 -10.18
CA ALA A 106 9.71 -6.83 -10.99
C ALA A 106 8.23 -6.45 -11.25
N PHE A 107 7.54 -5.93 -10.24
CA PHE A 107 6.18 -5.43 -10.37
C PHE A 107 6.09 -4.22 -11.31
N VAL A 108 7.00 -3.25 -11.20
CA VAL A 108 7.03 -2.07 -12.09
C VAL A 108 7.29 -2.48 -13.53
N VAL A 109 8.22 -3.41 -13.76
CA VAL A 109 8.50 -3.95 -15.10
C VAL A 109 7.29 -4.68 -15.65
N TRP A 110 6.68 -5.58 -14.87
CA TRP A 110 5.45 -6.28 -15.26
C TRP A 110 4.34 -5.29 -15.62
N SER A 111 4.12 -4.28 -14.78
CA SER A 111 3.11 -3.24 -15.00
C SER A 111 3.37 -2.42 -16.27
N ALA A 112 4.63 -2.08 -16.54
CA ALA A 112 5.00 -1.33 -17.74
C ALA A 112 4.80 -2.17 -19.01
N VAL A 113 5.17 -3.45 -18.98
CA VAL A 113 4.96 -4.39 -20.09
C VAL A 113 3.47 -4.61 -20.34
N SER A 114 2.67 -4.85 -19.29
CA SER A 114 1.22 -5.03 -19.44
C SER A 114 0.54 -3.78 -19.99
N PHE A 115 1.01 -2.59 -19.61
CA PHE A 115 0.49 -1.33 -20.14
C PHE A 115 0.82 -1.18 -21.63
N TYR A 116 2.06 -1.50 -22.04
CA TYR A 116 2.48 -1.44 -23.44
C TYR A 116 1.75 -2.46 -24.34
N VAL A 117 1.48 -3.67 -23.83
CA VAL A 117 0.75 -4.73 -24.56
C VAL A 117 -0.74 -4.44 -24.67
N SER A 118 -1.31 -3.60 -23.80
CA SER A 118 -2.72 -3.23 -23.81
C SER A 118 -3.04 -1.99 -24.65
N ILE A 119 -2.03 -1.36 -25.27
CA ILE A 119 -2.13 -0.27 -26.26
C ILE A 119 -2.14 -0.88 -27.66
#